data_AF-A0A9E4MEJ3-F1
#
_entry.id   AF-A0A9E4MEJ3-F1
#
_cell.length_a   1.000
_cell.length_b   1.000
_cell.length_c   1.000
_cell.angle_alpha   90.00
_cell.angle_beta   90.00
_cell.angle_gamma   90.00
#
_symmetry.space_group_name_H-M   'P 1'
#
loop_
_entity.id
_entity.type
_entity.pdbx_description
1 polymer ?
#
loop_
_entity_poly.entity_id
_entity_poly.type
_entity_poly.pdbx_seq_one_letter_code
_entity_poly.pdbx_strand_id
1 'polypeptide(L)'
;MPAQLRPRRVFLPAAMILAACAAPPALHAQPPVEPDFVPVTDAMLQAPAPGDWPMWRRTLDGWGYSPLDQIDRDNVGDLRLVWSRALRAGGRQQGTPLV
;
A
#
# COMPACT_ATOMS: atom_id res chain seq x y z
N MET A 1 68.12 -15.47 33.48
CA MET A 1 67.94 -15.60 34.94
C MET A 1 66.45 -15.53 35.26
N PRO A 2 66.00 -16.23 36.32
CA PRO A 2 64.79 -17.05 36.32
C PRO A 2 63.59 -16.35 36.98
N ALA A 3 62.37 -16.86 36.78
CA ALA A 3 61.40 -17.07 37.86
C ALA A 3 60.09 -17.65 37.30
N GLN A 4 59.83 -18.88 37.73
CA GLN A 4 58.52 -19.52 37.74
C GLN A 4 57.55 -18.70 38.60
N LEU A 5 56.27 -18.57 38.21
CA LEU A 5 55.21 -18.45 39.21
C LEU A 5 53.92 -19.16 38.76
N ARG A 6 53.41 -19.96 39.70
CA ARG A 6 52.39 -21.01 39.63
C ARG A 6 50.95 -20.49 39.40
N PRO A 7 50.02 -21.39 39.03
CA PRO A 7 48.68 -21.05 38.56
C PRO A 7 47.74 -20.64 39.70
N ARG A 8 46.81 -19.72 39.41
CA ARG A 8 45.61 -19.53 40.23
C ARG A 8 44.40 -19.68 39.34
N ARG A 9 43.63 -20.75 39.60
CA ARG A 9 42.27 -20.92 39.08
C ARG A 9 41.45 -19.73 39.55
N VAL A 10 41.04 -18.86 38.64
CA VAL A 10 40.07 -17.80 38.93
C VAL A 10 38.69 -18.39 38.65
N PHE A 11 37.91 -18.50 39.73
CA PHE A 11 36.50 -18.85 39.72
C PHE A 11 35.71 -17.87 38.85
N LEU A 12 34.88 -18.40 37.95
CA LEU A 12 33.79 -17.64 37.31
C LEU A 12 32.79 -17.22 38.40
N PRO A 13 32.45 -15.93 38.57
CA PRO A 13 31.16 -15.56 39.09
C PRO A 13 30.17 -15.52 37.92
N ALA A 14 29.13 -16.32 38.08
CA ALA A 14 27.93 -16.34 37.27
C ALA A 14 27.19 -14.99 37.28
N ALA A 15 26.33 -14.84 36.28
CA ALA A 15 25.16 -13.97 36.25
C ALA A 15 25.38 -12.45 36.23
N MET A 16 25.40 -11.88 35.01
CA MET A 16 24.68 -10.64 34.76
C MET A 16 23.63 -10.90 33.69
N ILE A 17 22.41 -11.11 34.16
CA ILE A 17 21.21 -11.33 33.37
C ILE A 17 20.84 -10.01 32.66
N LEU A 18 20.79 -10.08 31.33
CA LEU A 18 19.65 -9.69 30.48
C LEU A 18 18.79 -8.50 30.97
N ALA A 19 18.89 -7.32 30.35
CA ALA A 19 17.76 -6.39 30.20
C ALA A 19 18.10 -5.14 29.34
N ALA A 20 18.54 -5.30 28.10
CA ALA A 20 18.67 -4.15 27.18
C ALA A 20 17.74 -4.21 25.94
N CYS A 21 16.91 -5.26 25.80
CA CYS A 21 16.08 -5.47 24.60
C CYS A 21 14.57 -5.53 24.90
N ALA A 22 14.05 -4.67 25.78
CA ALA A 22 12.61 -4.68 26.13
C ALA A 22 11.90 -3.32 25.97
N ALA A 23 12.48 -2.36 25.24
CA ALA A 23 11.67 -1.26 24.73
C ALA A 23 11.06 -1.72 23.39
N PRO A 24 9.73 -1.91 23.28
CA PRO A 24 9.12 -2.01 21.97
C PRO A 24 9.51 -0.75 21.19
N PRO A 25 9.83 -0.85 19.88
CA PRO A 25 10.01 0.35 19.08
C PRO A 25 8.77 1.22 19.27
N ALA A 26 8.97 2.51 19.49
CA ALA A 26 7.86 3.45 19.48
C ALA A 26 7.18 3.31 18.11
N LEU A 27 6.01 2.67 18.08
CA LEU A 27 5.12 2.70 16.94
C LEU A 27 4.56 4.13 16.91
N HIS A 28 5.27 5.02 16.25
CA HIS A 28 4.67 6.27 15.81
C HIS A 28 3.74 5.92 14.65
N ALA A 29 2.45 6.24 14.78
CA ALA A 29 1.60 6.33 13.61
C ALA A 29 2.30 7.32 12.66
N GLN A 30 2.51 6.93 11.40
CA GLN A 30 2.83 7.92 10.39
C GLN A 30 1.72 8.97 10.46
N PRO A 31 2.05 10.27 10.55
CA PRO A 31 1.02 11.29 10.37
C PRO A 31 0.29 10.96 9.07
N PRO A 32 -1.03 11.13 8.98
CA PRO A 32 -1.73 10.97 7.71
C PRO A 32 -0.96 11.77 6.68
N VAL A 33 -0.29 11.08 5.76
CA VAL A 33 0.10 11.69 4.51
C VAL A 33 -1.24 11.75 3.80
N GLU A 34 -1.99 12.82 4.03
CA GLU A 34 -3.11 13.18 3.17
C GLU A 34 -2.49 14.05 2.07
N PRO A 35 -1.98 13.47 0.97
CA PRO A 35 -1.78 14.28 -0.22
C PRO A 35 -3.15 14.82 -0.59
N ASP A 36 -3.35 16.13 -0.54
CA ASP A 36 -4.49 16.90 -1.05
C ASP A 36 -5.75 16.08 -1.38
N PHE A 37 -6.32 15.40 -0.37
CA PHE A 37 -7.46 14.53 -0.60
C PHE A 37 -8.70 15.41 -0.78
N VAL A 38 -9.30 15.35 -1.97
CA VAL A 38 -10.54 16.07 -2.26
C VAL A 38 -11.72 15.13 -1.94
N PRO A 39 -12.57 15.47 -0.94
CA PRO A 39 -13.73 14.66 -0.62
C PRO A 39 -14.69 14.59 -1.81
N VAL A 40 -15.21 13.40 -2.10
CA VAL A 40 -16.25 13.21 -3.12
C VAL A 40 -17.53 13.89 -2.64
N THR A 41 -18.07 14.78 -3.45
CA THR A 41 -19.32 15.51 -3.15
C THR A 41 -20.49 14.91 -3.91
N ASP A 42 -21.71 15.18 -3.45
CA ASP A 42 -22.94 14.81 -4.19
C ASP A 42 -22.94 15.41 -5.60
N ALA A 43 -22.45 16.64 -5.76
CA ALA A 43 -22.34 17.27 -7.08
C ALA A 43 -21.43 16.49 -8.03
N MET A 44 -20.30 15.95 -7.54
CA MET A 44 -19.41 15.08 -8.32
C MET A 44 -20.07 13.75 -8.69
N LEU A 45 -20.93 13.21 -7.84
CA LEU A 45 -21.68 11.98 -8.14
C LEU A 45 -22.80 12.21 -9.16
N GLN A 46 -23.46 13.38 -9.10
CA GLN A 46 -24.52 13.77 -10.04
C GLN A 46 -23.96 14.11 -11.42
N ALA A 47 -22.79 14.74 -11.47
CA ALA A 47 -22.11 15.14 -12.71
C ALA A 47 -20.60 14.86 -12.63
N PRO A 48 -20.18 13.58 -12.75
CA PRO A 48 -18.76 13.22 -12.70
C PRO A 48 -17.97 13.90 -13.82
N ALA A 49 -16.72 14.27 -13.56
CA ALA A 49 -15.83 14.73 -14.61
C ALA A 49 -15.67 13.64 -15.70
N PRO A 50 -15.32 13.99 -16.95
CA PRO A 50 -15.21 13.04 -18.04
C PRO A 50 -14.26 11.85 -17.76
N GLY A 51 -13.17 12.10 -17.03
CA GLY A 51 -12.15 11.10 -16.70
C GLY A 51 -12.44 10.26 -15.45
N ASP A 52 -13.45 10.63 -14.66
CA ASP A 52 -13.69 10.01 -13.36
C ASP A 52 -14.75 8.91 -13.46
N TRP A 53 -14.60 7.88 -12.62
CA TRP A 53 -15.56 6.78 -12.48
C TRP A 53 -15.82 6.50 -10.99
N PRO A 54 -16.49 7.43 -10.28
CA PRO A 54 -16.53 7.42 -8.80
C PRO A 54 -17.54 6.42 -8.22
N MET A 55 -18.38 5.82 -9.07
CA MET A 55 -19.43 4.89 -8.64
C MET A 55 -19.70 3.80 -9.69
N TRP A 56 -20.44 2.78 -9.28
CA TRP A 56 -20.88 1.72 -10.19
C TRP A 56 -21.59 2.32 -11.41
N ARG A 57 -21.12 1.98 -12.61
CA ARG A 57 -21.63 2.49 -13.91
C ARG A 57 -21.52 4.02 -14.11
N ARG A 58 -20.62 4.69 -13.40
CA ARG A 58 -20.24 6.12 -13.50
C ARG A 58 -21.33 7.12 -13.10
N THR A 59 -22.50 7.04 -13.72
CA THR A 59 -23.62 7.97 -13.56
C THR A 59 -24.82 7.27 -12.92
N LEU A 60 -25.68 8.05 -12.24
CA LEU A 60 -26.86 7.53 -11.54
C LEU A 60 -27.91 6.89 -12.46
N ASP A 61 -27.88 7.18 -13.75
CA ASP A 61 -28.70 6.54 -14.78
C ASP A 61 -28.25 5.10 -15.11
N GLY A 62 -27.08 4.67 -14.65
CA GLY A 62 -26.57 3.31 -14.80
C GLY A 62 -26.10 2.95 -16.21
N TRP A 63 -25.75 3.91 -17.06
CA TRP A 63 -25.39 3.62 -18.45
C TRP A 63 -24.07 2.86 -18.59
N GLY A 64 -23.08 3.15 -17.73
CA GLY A 64 -21.74 2.61 -17.87
C GLY A 64 -21.03 3.12 -19.13
N TYR A 65 -21.27 4.39 -19.48
CA TYR A 65 -20.70 5.05 -20.66
C TYR A 65 -19.57 6.01 -20.25
N SER A 66 -18.44 5.95 -20.96
CA SER A 66 -17.36 6.94 -20.87
C SER A 66 -17.53 8.00 -21.95
N PRO A 67 -17.50 9.31 -21.62
CA PRO A 67 -17.52 10.38 -22.61
C PRO A 67 -16.15 10.62 -23.27
N LEU A 68 -15.09 9.93 -22.85
CA LEU A 68 -13.77 10.05 -23.47
C LEU A 68 -13.77 9.43 -24.86
N ASP A 69 -13.13 10.11 -25.80
CA ASP A 69 -13.05 9.74 -27.23
C ASP A 69 -11.61 9.57 -27.73
N GLN A 70 -10.61 9.68 -26.85
CA GLN A 70 -9.20 9.50 -27.22
C GLN A 70 -8.93 8.12 -27.85
N ILE A 71 -9.66 7.09 -27.44
CA ILE A 71 -9.60 5.75 -28.04
C ILE A 71 -10.81 5.58 -28.95
N ASP A 72 -10.56 5.34 -30.23
CA ASP A 72 -11.59 5.25 -31.27
C ASP A 72 -11.36 4.05 -32.22
N ARG A 73 -12.16 3.98 -33.30
CA ARG A 73 -12.08 2.87 -34.26
C ARG A 73 -10.79 2.84 -35.05
N ASP A 74 -10.11 3.98 -35.16
CA ASP A 74 -8.91 4.11 -35.98
C ASP A 74 -7.66 3.74 -35.19
N ASN A 75 -7.67 3.91 -33.86
CA ASN A 75 -6.51 3.67 -33.00
C ASN A 75 -6.64 2.50 -32.00
N VAL A 76 -7.83 1.91 -31.81
CA VAL A 76 -8.04 0.81 -30.84
C VAL A 76 -7.11 -0.40 -31.08
N GLY A 77 -6.65 -0.60 -32.33
CA GLY A 77 -5.70 -1.66 -32.69
C GLY A 77 -4.31 -1.50 -32.08
N ASP A 78 -3.94 -0.30 -31.60
CA ASP A 78 -2.62 0.01 -31.09
C ASP A 78 -2.47 -0.14 -29.56
N LEU A 79 -3.55 -0.52 -28.86
CA LEU A 79 -3.55 -0.65 -27.41
C LEU A 79 -2.48 -1.63 -26.90
N ARG A 80 -1.74 -1.21 -25.86
CA ARG A 80 -0.72 -1.99 -25.17
C ARG A 80 -1.03 -2.08 -23.68
N LEU A 81 -0.61 -3.18 -23.06
CA LEU A 81 -0.66 -3.33 -21.60
C LEU A 81 0.25 -2.28 -20.95
N VAL A 82 -0.31 -1.43 -20.09
CA VAL A 82 0.46 -0.44 -19.31
C VAL A 82 0.91 -1.02 -17.96
N TRP A 83 0.01 -1.68 -17.23
CA TRP A 83 0.31 -2.33 -15.96
C TRP A 83 -0.72 -3.43 -15.64
N SER A 84 -0.40 -4.31 -14.69
CA SER A 84 -1.35 -5.30 -14.15
C SER A 84 -1.14 -5.49 -12.64
N ARG A 85 -2.19 -5.93 -11.95
CA ARG A 85 -2.15 -6.24 -10.52
C ARG A 85 -2.89 -7.54 -10.25
N ALA A 86 -2.24 -8.48 -9.57
CA ALA A 86 -2.87 -9.71 -9.15
C ALA A 86 -3.91 -9.44 -8.04
N LEU A 87 -5.14 -9.92 -8.26
CA LEU A 87 -6.18 -9.97 -7.23
C LEU A 87 -6.16 -11.34 -6.53
N ARG A 88 -6.83 -11.44 -5.37
CA ARG A 88 -6.80 -12.65 -4.53
C ARG A 88 -7.22 -13.90 -5.32
N ALA A 89 -6.41 -14.96 -5.21
CA ALA A 89 -6.67 -16.26 -5.83
C ALA A 89 -7.91 -16.95 -5.24
N GLY A 90 -8.61 -17.74 -6.06
CA GLY A 90 -9.73 -18.60 -5.64
C GLY A 90 -11.10 -17.91 -5.50
N GLY A 91 -11.24 -16.66 -5.95
CA GLY A 91 -12.51 -15.91 -5.91
C GLY A 91 -13.11 -15.65 -7.30
N ARG A 92 -14.45 -15.52 -7.37
CA ARG A 92 -15.14 -14.91 -8.52
C ARG A 92 -14.85 -13.40 -8.48
N GLN A 93 -14.27 -12.86 -9.55
CA GLN A 93 -14.00 -11.43 -9.66
C GLN A 93 -15.24 -10.72 -10.23
N GLN A 94 -15.70 -9.69 -9.53
CA GLN A 94 -16.74 -8.76 -9.99
C GLN A 94 -16.25 -7.34 -9.72
N GLY A 95 -15.22 -6.92 -10.46
CA GLY A 95 -14.57 -5.63 -10.25
C GLY A 95 -14.93 -4.62 -11.32
N THR A 96 -15.49 -3.49 -10.90
CA THR A 96 -15.33 -2.21 -11.63
C THR A 96 -14.42 -1.35 -10.76
N PRO A 97 -13.21 -0.99 -11.24
CA PRO A 97 -12.38 -0.05 -10.50
C PRO A 97 -13.13 1.27 -10.37
N LEU A 98 -13.04 1.90 -9.20
CA LEU A 98 -13.46 3.28 -9.00
C LEU A 98 -12.22 4.14 -9.04
N VAL A 99 -12.29 5.22 -9.81
CA VAL A 99 -11.20 6.17 -10.03
C VAL A 99 -11.71 7.60 -9.94
#